data_AF-A0A814LIW3-F1
#
_entry.id   AF-A0A814LIW3-F1
#
_cell.length_a   1.000
_cell.length_b   1.000
_cell.length_c   1.000
_cell.angle_alpha   90.00
_cell.angle_beta   90.00
_cell.angle_gamma   90.00
#
_symmetry.space_group_name_H-M   'P 1'
#
loop_
_entity.id
_entity.type
_entity.pdbx_description
1 polymer ?
#
loop_
_entity_poly.entity_id
_entity_poly.type
_entity_poly.pdbx_seq_one_letter_code
_entity_poly.pdbx_strand_id
1 'polypeptide(L)'
;MAKNLIQIAIIGAQIIGRAFTRALRQELQFIQKNNNTFLDTKTATETNKTSAKTVQADRITGMSLQEAKQILNINDTDLDDPEKVQKNYEHLFNLNDKTKGGSFYLQSKIYRAKERLDKELKTSSSSTKTDSTENPNDTKPS
;
A
#
# COMPACT_ATOMS: atom_id res chain seq x y z
N MET A 1 34.17 -25.94 37.24
CA MET A 1 34.13 -25.94 35.76
C MET A 1 32.80 -25.46 35.18
N ALA A 2 31.63 -25.93 35.65
CA ALA A 2 30.32 -25.54 35.08
C ALA A 2 29.92 -24.07 35.24
N LYS A 3 30.36 -23.39 36.32
CA LYS A 3 30.01 -21.98 36.59
C LYS A 3 30.50 -21.01 35.50
N ASN A 4 31.65 -21.29 34.88
CA ASN A 4 32.26 -20.43 33.87
C ASN A 4 31.56 -20.59 32.51
N LEU A 5 31.09 -21.79 32.18
CA LEU A 5 30.32 -22.05 30.95
C LEU A 5 28.94 -21.39 30.98
N ILE A 6 28.29 -21.38 32.15
CA ILE A 6 27.01 -20.71 32.35
C ILE A 6 27.15 -19.19 32.17
N GLN A 7 28.24 -18.59 32.69
CA GLN A 7 28.49 -17.15 32.52
C GLN A 7 28.76 -16.77 31.06
N ILE A 8 29.55 -17.59 30.33
CA ILE A 8 29.82 -17.36 28.90
C ILE A 8 28.52 -17.46 28.07
N ALA A 9 27.65 -18.44 28.38
CA ALA A 9 26.37 -18.59 27.71
C ALA A 9 25.42 -17.40 27.95
N ILE A 10 25.36 -16.89 29.19
CA ILE A 10 24.52 -15.73 29.55
C ILE A 10 24.99 -14.46 28.82
N ILE A 11 26.31 -14.24 28.73
CA ILE A 11 26.88 -13.08 28.04
C ILE A 11 26.65 -13.18 26.52
N GLY A 12 26.82 -14.38 25.94
CA GLY A 12 26.56 -14.62 24.51
C GLY A 12 25.10 -14.38 24.12
N ALA A 13 24.15 -14.82 24.95
CA ALA A 13 22.72 -14.64 24.72
C ALA A 13 22.30 -13.15 24.71
N GLN A 14 22.92 -12.30 25.53
CA GLN A 14 22.61 -10.87 25.59
C GLN A 14 23.00 -10.12 24.32
N ILE A 15 24.07 -10.54 23.65
CA ILE A 15 24.57 -9.90 22.42
C ILE A 15 23.65 -10.24 21.23
N ILE A 16 23.29 -11.52 21.09
CA ILE A 16 22.42 -12.01 20.01
C ILE A 16 20.99 -11.47 20.19
N GLY A 17 20.48 -11.45 21.43
CA GLY A 17 19.15 -10.91 21.74
C GLY A 17 19.00 -9.42 21.43
N ARG A 18 20.02 -8.59 21.67
CA ARG A 18 20.01 -7.15 21.35
C ARG A 18 20.05 -6.85 19.86
N ALA A 19 20.72 -7.68 19.05
CA ALA A 19 20.73 -7.54 17.60
C ALA A 19 19.40 -7.97 16.97
N PHE A 20 18.86 -9.11 17.40
CA PHE A 20 17.57 -9.62 16.94
C PHE A 20 16.41 -8.68 17.31
N THR A 21 16.38 -8.16 18.53
CA THR A 21 15.36 -7.17 18.93
C THR A 21 15.49 -5.84 18.21
N ARG A 22 16.69 -5.41 17.80
CA ARG A 22 16.89 -4.20 16.98
C ARG A 22 16.42 -4.40 15.54
N ALA A 23 16.68 -5.55 14.93
CA ALA A 23 16.17 -5.89 13.60
C ALA A 23 14.63 -6.01 13.59
N LEU A 24 14.05 -6.69 14.58
CA LEU A 24 12.60 -6.76 14.74
C LEU A 24 11.98 -5.39 15.06
N ARG A 25 12.63 -4.55 15.88
CA ARG A 25 12.16 -3.17 16.11
C ARG A 25 12.30 -2.30 14.86
N GLN A 26 13.28 -2.52 14.00
CA GLN A 26 13.41 -1.77 12.76
C GLN A 26 12.30 -2.15 11.77
N GLU A 27 11.96 -3.43 11.63
CA GLU A 27 10.80 -3.86 10.84
C GLU A 27 9.48 -3.42 11.47
N LEU A 28 9.31 -3.51 12.80
CA LEU A 28 8.11 -3.03 13.48
C LEU A 28 8.00 -1.50 13.53
N GLN A 29 9.10 -0.75 13.51
CA GLN A 29 9.09 0.72 13.39
C GLN A 29 8.91 1.16 11.95
N PHE A 30 9.30 0.35 10.96
CA PHE A 30 8.96 0.57 9.56
C PHE A 30 7.47 0.24 9.31
N ILE A 31 6.95 -0.81 9.95
CA ILE A 31 5.54 -1.18 9.97
C ILE A 31 4.71 -0.18 10.80
N GLN A 32 5.19 0.32 11.95
CA GLN A 32 4.50 1.38 12.71
C GLN A 32 4.67 2.74 12.04
N LYS A 33 5.78 3.09 11.39
CA LYS A 33 5.82 4.34 10.59
C LYS A 33 4.92 4.26 9.36
N ASN A 34 4.79 3.09 8.71
CA ASN A 34 3.80 2.90 7.64
C ASN A 34 2.36 2.72 8.14
N ASN A 35 2.13 2.24 9.37
CA ASN A 35 0.79 2.14 9.97
C ASN A 35 0.39 3.39 10.75
N ASN A 36 1.31 4.25 11.16
CA ASN A 36 0.99 5.53 11.81
C ASN A 36 0.72 6.62 10.77
N THR A 37 1.12 6.44 9.52
CA THR A 37 0.52 7.20 8.41
C THR A 37 -0.91 6.75 8.10
N PHE A 38 -1.34 5.56 8.58
CA PHE A 38 -2.73 5.09 8.47
C PHE A 38 -3.60 5.48 9.68
N LEU A 39 -3.01 5.72 10.86
CA LEU A 39 -3.76 5.97 12.12
C LEU A 39 -3.67 7.39 12.68
N ASP A 40 -2.79 8.27 12.17
CA ASP A 40 -2.51 9.58 12.77
C ASP A 40 -2.87 10.79 11.88
N THR A 41 -3.87 10.64 11.01
CA THR A 41 -4.49 11.78 10.26
C THR A 41 -5.86 12.16 10.81
N LYS A 42 -6.10 11.93 12.11
CA LYS A 42 -7.36 12.32 12.78
C LYS A 42 -7.41 13.77 13.28
N THR A 43 -6.40 14.59 13.02
CA THR A 43 -6.41 16.00 13.46
C THR A 43 -5.81 16.94 12.43
N ALA A 44 -6.50 17.11 11.30
CA ALA A 44 -6.54 18.38 10.57
C ALA A 44 -7.77 18.33 9.65
N THR A 45 -8.83 18.95 10.15
CA THR A 45 -9.93 19.58 9.40
C THR A 45 -9.70 19.71 7.89
N GLU A 46 -10.63 19.16 7.10
CA GLU A 46 -10.90 19.46 5.66
C GLU A 46 -10.50 18.45 4.55
N THR A 47 -10.30 17.16 4.82
CA THR A 47 -10.05 16.15 3.74
C THR A 47 -10.88 14.85 3.84
N ASN A 48 -12.06 14.90 4.46
CA ASN A 48 -12.79 13.71 4.93
C ASN A 48 -13.69 12.95 3.91
N LYS A 49 -13.63 13.21 2.61
CA LYS A 49 -14.44 12.45 1.62
C LYS A 49 -13.64 11.40 0.84
N THR A 50 -12.35 11.62 0.60
CA THR A 50 -11.47 10.71 -0.15
C THR A 50 -10.98 9.55 0.72
N SER A 51 -10.52 9.81 1.94
CA SER A 51 -9.97 8.77 2.84
C SER A 51 -10.97 7.69 3.24
N ALA A 52 -12.24 8.05 3.47
CA ALA A 52 -13.29 7.07 3.80
C ALA A 52 -13.64 6.15 2.62
N LYS A 53 -13.47 6.62 1.37
CA LYS A 53 -13.71 5.85 0.15
C LYS A 53 -12.56 4.90 -0.14
N THR A 54 -11.32 5.33 0.10
CA THR A 54 -10.11 4.50 -0.04
C THR A 54 -10.09 3.35 0.96
N VAL A 55 -10.42 3.61 2.23
CA VAL A 55 -10.50 2.55 3.27
C VAL A 55 -11.61 1.53 2.95
N GLN A 56 -12.74 1.96 2.37
CA GLN A 56 -13.79 1.05 1.92
C GLN A 56 -13.35 0.22 0.71
N ALA A 57 -12.70 0.85 -0.29
CA ALA A 57 -12.19 0.16 -1.46
C ALA A 57 -11.18 -0.93 -1.07
N ASP A 58 -10.28 -0.64 -0.13
CA ASP A 58 -9.27 -1.58 0.36
C ASP A 58 -9.89 -2.77 1.11
N ARG A 59 -11.03 -2.58 1.80
CA ARG A 59 -11.81 -3.66 2.44
C ARG A 59 -12.60 -4.49 1.43
N ILE A 60 -13.08 -3.89 0.35
CA ILE A 60 -13.84 -4.57 -0.71
C ILE A 60 -12.93 -5.43 -1.58
N THR A 61 -11.71 -4.97 -1.90
CA THR A 61 -10.72 -5.74 -2.67
C THR A 61 -9.81 -6.61 -1.80
N GLY A 62 -9.76 -6.34 -0.48
CA GLY A 62 -8.81 -6.98 0.43
C GLY A 62 -7.36 -6.65 0.12
N MET A 63 -7.08 -5.53 -0.57
CA MET A 63 -5.76 -5.12 -1.04
C MET A 63 -5.67 -3.60 -1.10
N SER A 64 -4.64 -3.03 -0.47
CA SER A 64 -4.39 -1.59 -0.47
C SER A 64 -3.80 -1.10 -1.80
N LEU A 65 -3.93 0.20 -2.08
CA LEU A 65 -3.30 0.80 -3.27
C LEU A 65 -1.77 0.59 -3.28
N GLN A 66 -1.14 0.69 -2.10
CA GLN A 66 0.30 0.51 -1.94
C GLN A 66 0.72 -0.95 -2.17
N GLU A 67 -0.05 -1.93 -1.67
CA GLU A 67 0.19 -3.35 -1.94
C GLU A 67 0.06 -3.64 -3.45
N ALA A 68 -0.94 -3.06 -4.11
CA ALA A 68 -1.14 -3.24 -5.55
C ALA A 68 0.05 -2.70 -6.37
N LYS A 69 0.55 -1.51 -6.02
CA LYS A 69 1.75 -0.92 -6.64
C LYS A 69 2.98 -1.80 -6.46
N GLN A 70 3.20 -2.32 -5.26
CA GLN A 70 4.32 -3.21 -4.96
C GLN A 70 4.23 -4.53 -5.72
N ILE A 71 3.05 -5.15 -5.77
CA ILE A 71 2.84 -6.42 -6.50
C ILE A 71 3.13 -6.24 -7.99
N LEU A 72 2.71 -5.14 -8.61
CA LEU A 72 2.93 -4.87 -10.03
C LEU A 72 4.26 -4.17 -10.33
N ASN A 73 5.07 -3.90 -9.31
CA ASN A 73 6.32 -3.15 -9.42
C ASN A 73 6.16 -1.81 -10.16
N ILE A 74 5.22 -0.99 -9.68
CA ILE A 74 4.82 0.30 -10.24
C ILE A 74 5.06 1.39 -9.19
N ASN A 75 5.67 2.51 -9.59
CA ASN A 75 5.81 3.70 -8.75
C ASN A 75 4.69 4.72 -9.00
N ASP A 76 4.59 5.76 -8.17
CA ASP A 76 3.58 6.82 -8.34
C ASP A 76 3.67 7.51 -9.71
N THR A 77 4.89 7.73 -10.21
CA THR A 77 5.16 8.31 -11.54
C THR A 77 4.74 7.42 -12.69
N ASP A 78 4.59 6.12 -12.44
CA ASP A 78 4.28 5.12 -13.47
C ASP A 78 2.77 4.89 -13.61
N LEU A 79 1.95 5.46 -12.71
CA LEU A 79 0.49 5.36 -12.77
C LEU A 79 -0.09 6.12 -13.98
N ASP A 80 0.59 7.17 -14.42
CA ASP A 80 0.18 7.97 -15.58
C ASP A 80 0.47 7.27 -16.92
N ASP A 81 1.21 6.15 -16.89
CA ASP A 81 1.53 5.31 -18.04
C ASP A 81 0.78 3.97 -17.97
N PRO A 82 -0.43 3.88 -18.57
CA PRO A 82 -1.22 2.66 -18.55
C PRO A 82 -0.56 1.51 -19.33
N GLU A 83 0.31 1.79 -20.30
CA GLU A 83 1.01 0.75 -21.06
C GLU A 83 2.04 0.03 -20.18
N LYS A 84 2.78 0.78 -19.37
CA LYS A 84 3.73 0.21 -18.41
C LYS A 84 3.06 -0.66 -17.37
N VAL A 85 1.92 -0.22 -16.82
CA VAL A 85 1.12 -1.02 -15.88
C VAL A 85 0.67 -2.33 -16.52
N GLN A 86 0.12 -2.26 -17.74
CA GLN A 86 -0.35 -3.43 -18.46
C GLN A 86 0.80 -4.41 -18.78
N LYS A 87 1.94 -3.91 -19.22
CA LYS A 87 3.13 -4.73 -19.54
C LYS A 87 3.65 -5.48 -18.31
N ASN A 88 3.77 -4.80 -17.17
CA ASN A 88 4.21 -5.44 -15.93
C ASN A 88 3.19 -6.49 -15.46
N TYR A 89 1.90 -6.17 -15.54
CA TYR A 89 0.84 -7.13 -15.25
C TYR A 89 0.96 -8.39 -16.10
N GLU A 90 1.02 -8.26 -17.42
CA GLU A 90 1.11 -9.41 -18.33
C GLU A 90 2.37 -10.24 -18.08
N HIS A 91 3.50 -9.58 -17.87
CA HIS A 91 4.75 -10.26 -17.57
C HIS A 91 4.64 -11.11 -16.29
N LEU A 92 4.21 -10.49 -15.18
CA LEU A 92 4.09 -11.17 -13.90
C LEU A 92 3.01 -12.25 -13.92
N PHE A 93 1.89 -12.00 -14.58
CA PHE A 93 0.78 -12.95 -14.69
C PHE A 93 1.19 -14.19 -15.49
N ASN A 94 1.88 -14.01 -16.62
CA ASN A 94 2.35 -15.10 -17.47
C ASN A 94 3.48 -15.92 -16.84
N LEU A 95 4.36 -15.28 -16.07
CA LEU A 95 5.39 -15.96 -15.29
C LEU A 95 4.82 -16.84 -14.18
N ASN A 96 3.69 -16.43 -13.60
CA ASN A 96 3.02 -17.15 -12.50
C ASN A 96 1.87 -18.04 -12.97
N ASP A 97 1.77 -18.31 -14.27
CA ASP A 97 0.76 -19.21 -14.82
C ASP A 97 0.88 -20.61 -14.20
N LYS A 98 -0.23 -21.12 -13.66
CA LYS A 98 -0.32 -22.45 -13.04
C LYS A 98 0.11 -23.57 -13.99
N THR A 99 -0.10 -23.42 -15.30
CA THR A 99 0.30 -24.41 -16.31
C THR A 99 1.82 -24.51 -16.48
N LYS A 100 2.55 -23.45 -16.11
CA LYS A 100 4.02 -23.35 -16.20
C LYS A 100 4.71 -23.59 -14.86
N GLY A 101 4.01 -24.17 -13.89
CA GLY A 101 4.52 -24.39 -12.53
C GLY A 101 4.40 -23.16 -11.60
N GLY A 102 3.67 -22.13 -12.03
CA GLY A 102 3.37 -20.97 -11.20
C GLY A 102 2.33 -21.24 -10.10
N SER A 103 2.19 -20.29 -9.19
CA SER A 103 1.24 -20.38 -8.08
C SER A 103 -0.07 -19.67 -8.44
N PHE A 104 -1.19 -20.41 -8.36
CA PHE A 104 -2.52 -19.83 -8.52
C PHE A 104 -2.79 -18.68 -7.53
N TYR A 105 -2.24 -18.77 -6.31
CA TYR A 105 -2.37 -17.71 -5.32
C TYR A 105 -1.66 -16.43 -5.76
N LEU A 106 -0.42 -16.55 -6.26
CA LEU A 106 0.35 -15.40 -6.75
C LEU A 106 -0.30 -14.80 -7.99
N GLN A 107 -0.73 -15.63 -8.94
CA GLN A 107 -1.49 -15.20 -10.11
C GLN A 107 -2.78 -14.46 -9.71
N SER A 108 -3.50 -14.96 -8.72
CA SER A 108 -4.70 -14.30 -8.17
C SER A 108 -4.37 -12.96 -7.51
N LYS A 109 -3.25 -12.86 -6.78
CA LYS A 109 -2.78 -11.60 -6.17
C LYS A 109 -2.41 -10.56 -7.24
N ILE A 110 -1.72 -10.96 -8.29
CA ILE A 110 -1.37 -10.10 -9.44
C ILE A 110 -2.63 -9.58 -10.13
N TYR A 111 -3.62 -10.44 -10.34
CA TYR A 111 -4.92 -10.06 -10.90
C TYR A 111 -5.64 -9.01 -10.04
N ARG A 112 -5.72 -9.25 -8.73
CA ARG A 112 -6.38 -8.33 -7.78
C ARG A 112 -5.65 -6.98 -7.69
N ALA A 113 -4.32 -6.98 -7.79
CA ALA A 113 -3.53 -5.75 -7.83
C ALA A 113 -3.89 -4.88 -9.04
N LYS A 114 -4.01 -5.50 -10.22
CA LYS A 114 -4.42 -4.79 -11.44
C LYS A 114 -5.80 -4.18 -11.30
N GLU A 115 -6.77 -4.94 -10.80
CA GLU A 115 -8.12 -4.41 -10.54
C GLU A 115 -8.13 -3.24 -9.56
N ARG A 116 -7.27 -3.26 -8.53
CA ARG A 116 -7.18 -2.17 -7.54
C ARG A 116 -6.58 -0.89 -8.14
N LEU A 117 -5.57 -0.99 -9.01
CA LEU A 117 -4.99 0.14 -9.75
C LEU A 117 -5.99 0.74 -10.74
N ASP A 118 -6.68 -0.11 -11.52
CA ASP A 118 -7.69 0.35 -12.48
C ASP A 118 -8.83 1.14 -11.81
N LYS A 119 -9.26 0.72 -10.62
CA LYS A 119 -10.28 1.42 -9.82
C LYS A 119 -9.82 2.80 -9.38
N GLU A 120 -8.54 2.94 -9.05
CA GLU A 120 -7.96 4.23 -8.66
C GLU A 120 -7.95 5.19 -9.86
N LEU A 121 -7.46 4.74 -11.02
CA LEU A 121 -7.41 5.53 -12.25
C LEU A 121 -8.82 6.00 -12.70
N LYS A 122 -9.83 5.13 -12.57
CA LYS A 122 -11.24 5.48 -12.83
C LYS A 122 -11.79 6.48 -11.82
N THR A 123 -11.39 6.39 -10.56
CA THR A 123 -11.81 7.34 -9.53
C THR A 123 -11.19 8.72 -9.77
N SER A 124 -9.88 8.78 -10.05
CA SER A 124 -9.16 10.03 -10.32
C SER A 124 -9.67 10.78 -11.55
N SER A 125 -10.02 10.06 -12.63
CA SER A 125 -10.61 10.67 -13.84
C SER A 125 -12.05 11.17 -13.64
N SER A 126 -12.78 10.62 -12.65
CA SER A 126 -14.14 11.05 -12.33
C SER A 126 -14.20 12.28 -11.40
N SER A 127 -13.16 12.52 -10.60
CA SER A 127 -13.09 13.68 -9.69
C SER A 127 -12.76 15.01 -10.38
N THR A 128 -12.28 15.01 -11.63
CA THR A 128 -11.91 16.23 -12.37
C THR A 128 -13.09 16.93 -13.05
N LYS A 129 -14.34 16.45 -12.88
CA LYS A 129 -15.54 17.02 -13.54
C LYS A 129 -16.52 17.75 -12.60
N THR A 130 -16.16 17.95 -11.34
CA THR A 130 -17.02 18.67 -10.38
C THR A 130 -16.20 19.67 -9.57
N ASP A 131 -15.75 20.75 -10.20
CA ASP A 131 -15.39 22.04 -9.56
C ASP A 131 -15.21 23.12 -10.64
N SER A 132 -16.25 23.36 -11.45
CA SER A 132 -16.34 24.51 -12.36
C SER A 132 -17.81 24.91 -12.58
N THR A 133 -18.51 25.17 -11.48
CA THR A 133 -19.72 26.00 -11.50
C THR A 133 -19.67 26.96 -10.30
N GLU A 134 -18.85 28.00 -10.46
CA GLU A 134 -18.94 29.25 -9.70
C GLU A 134 -19.44 30.30 -10.72
N ASN A 135 -20.74 30.65 -10.71
CA ASN A 135 -21.36 31.88 -10.13
C ASN A 135 -21.90 32.75 -11.33
N PRO A 136 -22.88 33.68 -11.26
CA PRO A 136 -23.38 34.45 -10.11
C PRO A 136 -24.91 34.60 -9.98
N ASN A 137 -25.41 34.67 -8.75
CA ASN A 137 -26.70 35.32 -8.46
C ASN A 137 -26.47 36.46 -7.48
N ASP A 138 -25.83 37.52 -7.99
CA ASP A 138 -25.88 38.85 -7.42
C ASP A 138 -27.25 39.49 -7.75
N THR A 139 -27.97 39.81 -6.69
CA THR A 139 -28.70 41.06 -6.44
C THR A 139 -29.04 41.91 -7.68
N LYS A 140 -30.33 42.01 -8.01
CA LYS A 140 -30.84 43.08 -8.87
C LYS A 140 -31.84 43.96 -8.09
N PRO A 141 -31.74 45.30 -8.17
CA PRO A 141 -32.64 46.21 -7.47
C PRO A 141 -33.95 46.41 -8.23
N SER A 142 -35.02 46.68 -7.48
CA SER A 142 -36.14 47.57 -7.81
C SER A 142 -36.81 48.01 -6.53
#